data_AF-A0A9X6M958-F1
#
_entry.id   AF-A0A9X6M958-F1
#
_cell.length_a   1.000
_cell.length_b   1.000
_cell.length_c   1.000
_cell.angle_alpha   90.00
_cell.angle_beta   90.00
_cell.angle_gamma   90.00
#
_symmetry.space_group_name_H-M   'P 1'
#
loop_
_entity.id
_entity.type
_entity.pdbx_description
1 polymer ?
#
loop_
_entity_poly.entity_id
_entity_poly.type
_entity_poly.pdbx_seq_one_letter_code
_entity_poly.pdbx_strand_id
1 'polypeptide(L)'
;MYSPQVIAMILTLSKVKQNDLANLLGTTQASVSRYISGEQKIPQEQAEILRDLVGDHNLFLLQAFDGSMIAIGGDLQKRMRNTKGDR
;
A
#
# COMPACT_ATOMS: atom_id res chain seq x y z
N MET A 1 -0.81 9.11 6.25
CA MET A 1 -0.29 8.97 4.87
C MET A 1 -0.24 7.48 4.53
N TYR A 2 -0.85 7.06 3.43
CA TYR A 2 -0.94 5.65 3.07
C TYR A 2 0.39 5.09 2.59
N SER A 3 0.71 3.85 2.97
CA SER A 3 1.88 3.16 2.44
C SER A 3 1.65 2.81 0.97
N PRO A 4 2.72 2.69 0.16
CA PRO A 4 2.62 2.25 -1.23
C PRO A 4 1.89 0.91 -1.38
N GLN A 5 2.13 0.00 -0.42
CA GLN A 5 1.50 -1.31 -0.38
C GLN A 5 -0.01 -1.24 -0.15
N VAL A 6 -0.50 -0.33 0.70
CA VAL A 6 -1.94 -0.11 0.88
C VAL A 6 -2.59 0.34 -0.43
N ILE A 7 -1.96 1.25 -1.18
CA ILE A 7 -2.46 1.72 -2.47
C ILE A 7 -2.49 0.57 -3.50
N ALA A 8 -1.44 -0.27 -3.53
CA ALA A 8 -1.39 -1.44 -4.37
C ALA A 8 -2.52 -2.44 -4.05
N MET A 9 -2.77 -2.70 -2.77
CA MET A 9 -3.84 -3.60 -2.33
C MET A 9 -5.23 -3.08 -2.70
N ILE A 10 -5.46 -1.77 -2.63
CA ILE A 10 -6.73 -1.16 -3.08
C ILE A 10 -6.99 -1.52 -4.54
N LEU A 11 -6.00 -1.35 -5.42
CA LEU A 11 -6.13 -1.71 -6.84
C LEU A 11 -6.43 -3.20 -7.03
N THR A 12 -5.67 -4.06 -6.34
CA THR A 12 -5.84 -5.52 -6.46
C THR A 12 -7.22 -5.98 -6.00
N LEU A 13 -7.70 -5.50 -4.85
CA LEU A 13 -8.95 -5.96 -4.24
C LEU A 13 -10.18 -5.38 -4.94
N SER A 14 -10.12 -4.12 -5.37
CA SER A 14 -11.20 -3.49 -6.13
C SER A 14 -11.24 -3.90 -7.61
N LYS A 15 -10.19 -4.58 -8.09
CA LYS A 15 -10.01 -4.97 -9.50
C LYS A 15 -10.00 -3.79 -10.48
N VAL A 16 -9.62 -2.61 -10.00
CA VAL A 16 -9.47 -1.42 -10.84
C VAL A 16 -8.01 -1.26 -11.28
N LYS A 17 -7.80 -0.63 -12.44
CA LYS A 17 -6.46 -0.35 -12.97
C LYS A 17 -5.95 0.98 -12.44
N GLN A 18 -4.65 1.22 -12.59
CA GLN A 18 -4.04 2.50 -12.18
C GLN A 18 -4.65 3.70 -12.92
N ASN A 19 -5.07 3.53 -14.17
CA ASN A 19 -5.80 4.58 -14.92
C ASN A 19 -7.14 4.92 -14.28
N ASP A 20 -7.88 3.91 -13.83
CA ASP A 20 -9.19 4.11 -13.21
C ASP A 20 -9.04 4.87 -11.89
N LEU A 21 -8.07 4.46 -11.08
CA LEU A 21 -7.74 5.16 -9.84
C LEU A 21 -7.24 6.59 -10.11
N ALA A 22 -6.43 6.80 -11.15
CA ALA A 22 -5.97 8.13 -11.52
C ALA A 22 -7.13 9.08 -11.85
N ASN A 23 -8.12 8.60 -12.60
CA ASN A 23 -9.34 9.36 -12.90
C ASN A 23 -10.13 9.69 -11.63
N LEU A 24 -10.30 8.72 -10.72
CA LEU A 24 -11.00 8.92 -9.46
C LEU A 24 -10.30 9.94 -8.54
N LEU A 25 -8.97 9.98 -8.58
CA LEU A 25 -8.15 10.89 -7.77
C LEU A 25 -7.85 12.24 -8.46
N GLY A 26 -8.35 12.48 -9.67
CA GLY A 26 -8.05 13.70 -10.43
C GLY A 26 -6.55 13.87 -10.71
N THR A 27 -5.83 12.77 -10.98
CA THR A 27 -4.38 12.76 -11.23
C THR A 27 -4.03 11.94 -12.47
N THR A 28 -2.75 11.66 -12.68
CA THR A 28 -2.26 10.85 -13.81
C THR A 28 -1.93 9.42 -13.40
N GLN A 29 -1.99 8.47 -14.33
CA GLN A 29 -1.54 7.11 -14.04
C GLN A 29 -0.06 7.05 -13.67
N ALA A 30 0.78 7.92 -14.23
CA ALA A 30 2.18 8.03 -13.84
C ALA A 30 2.31 8.42 -12.35
N SER A 31 1.49 9.35 -11.87
CA SER A 31 1.45 9.71 -10.44
C SER A 31 1.03 8.52 -9.59
N VAL A 32 -0.02 7.79 -9.98
CA VAL A 32 -0.46 6.57 -9.28
C VAL A 32 0.66 5.52 -9.24
N SER A 33 1.38 5.32 -10.34
CA SER A 33 2.54 4.43 -10.40
C SER A 33 3.61 4.82 -9.39
N ARG A 34 3.93 6.12 -9.26
CA ARG A 34 4.90 6.62 -8.27
C ARG A 34 4.40 6.50 -6.83
N TYR A 35 3.09 6.57 -6.61
CA TYR A 35 2.51 6.31 -5.29
C TYR A 35 2.70 4.85 -4.87
N ILE A 36 2.52 3.93 -5.82
CA ILE A 36 2.66 2.47 -5.60
C ILE A 36 4.12 2.05 -5.47
N SER A 37 5.05 2.70 -6.18
CA SER A 37 6.49 2.43 -6.01
C SER A 37 7.09 3.10 -4.78
N GLY A 38 6.38 4.07 -4.18
CA GLY A 38 6.88 4.87 -3.07
C GLY A 38 7.83 5.99 -3.46
N GLU A 39 8.09 6.19 -4.76
CA GLU A 39 8.86 7.32 -5.29
C GLU A 39 8.20 8.66 -4.98
N GLN A 40 6.87 8.68 -4.94
CA GLN A 40 6.10 9.86 -4.62
C GLN A 40 5.07 9.54 -3.55
N LYS A 41 4.95 10.43 -2.57
CA LYS A 41 3.88 10.37 -1.58
C LYS A 41 2.57 10.87 -2.19
N ILE A 42 1.45 10.23 -1.86
CA ILE A 42 0.13 10.74 -2.23
C ILE A 42 -0.10 12.11 -1.56
N PRO A 43 -0.45 13.18 -2.31
CA PRO A 43 -0.75 14.46 -1.70
C PRO A 43 -2.03 14.37 -0.86
N GLN A 44 -2.19 15.28 0.09
CA GLN A 44 -3.25 15.20 1.09
C GLN A 44 -4.66 15.18 0.48
N GLU A 45 -4.93 16.06 -0.49
CA GLU A 45 -6.22 16.13 -1.17
C GLU A 45 -6.61 14.79 -1.81
N GLN A 46 -5.70 14.16 -2.55
CA GLN A 46 -5.95 12.84 -3.14
C GLN A 46 -6.05 11.75 -2.07
N ALA A 47 -5.38 11.90 -0.92
CA ALA A 47 -5.50 10.96 0.19
C ALA A 47 -6.88 11.03 0.86
N GLU A 48 -7.48 12.22 0.92
CA GLU A 48 -8.84 12.42 1.41
C GLU A 48 -9.87 11.83 0.43
N ILE A 49 -9.72 12.07 -0.87
CA ILE A 49 -10.57 11.43 -1.90
C ILE A 49 -10.47 9.91 -1.82
N LEU A 50 -9.25 9.36 -1.69
CA LEU A 50 -9.05 7.92 -1.55
C LEU A 50 -9.72 7.37 -0.29
N ARG A 51 -9.70 8.13 0.81
CA ARG A 51 -10.37 7.78 2.07
C ARG A 51 -11.87 7.65 1.87
N ASP A 52 -12.46 8.63 1.22
CA ASP A 52 -13.91 8.69 1.03
C ASP A 52 -14.38 7.57 0.07
N LEU A 53 -13.58 7.22 -0.94
CA LEU A 53 -13.86 6.13 -1.86
C LEU A 53 -13.75 4.73 -1.21
N VAL A 54 -12.74 4.51 -0.37
CA VAL A 54 -12.44 3.20 0.20
C VAL A 54 -13.20 2.96 1.51
N GLY A 55 -13.42 4.02 2.28
CA GLY A 55 -13.99 4.00 3.62
C GLY A 55 -12.96 3.73 4.72
N ASP A 56 -13.13 4.41 5.85
CA ASP A 56 -12.21 4.35 7.00
C ASP A 56 -11.97 2.94 7.52
N HIS A 57 -13.03 2.13 7.60
CA HIS A 57 -12.92 0.76 8.10
C HIS A 57 -12.04 -0.12 7.21
N ASN A 58 -12.22 -0.04 5.89
CA ASN A 58 -11.41 -0.81 4.95
C ASN A 58 -9.96 -0.34 4.97
N LEU A 59 -9.72 0.98 5.03
CA LEU A 59 -8.37 1.51 5.16
C LEU A 59 -7.67 1.04 6.44
N PHE A 60 -8.39 1.04 7.56
CA PHE A 60 -7.88 0.50 8.82
C PHE A 60 -7.45 -0.97 8.68
N LEU A 61 -8.30 -1.81 8.08
CA LEU A 61 -7.98 -3.23 7.86
C LEU A 61 -6.77 -3.42 6.95
N LEU A 62 -6.66 -2.65 5.87
CA LEU A 62 -5.53 -2.70 4.94
C LEU A 62 -4.22 -2.28 5.63
N GLN A 63 -4.24 -1.24 6.46
CA GLN A 63 -3.08 -0.80 7.23
C GLN A 63 -2.66 -1.83 8.28
N ALA A 64 -3.63 -2.41 9.00
CA ALA A 64 -3.36 -3.47 9.97
C ALA A 64 -2.74 -4.71 9.31
N PHE A 65 -3.25 -5.08 8.13
CA PHE A 65 -2.68 -6.17 7.34
C PHE A 65 -1.25 -5.87 6.88
N ASP A 66 -0.99 -4.69 6.31
CA ASP A 66 0.34 -4.25 5.89
C ASP A 66 1.35 -4.29 7.04
N GLY A 67 0.98 -3.73 8.21
CA GLY A 67 1.81 -3.77 9.41
C GLY A 67 2.11 -5.20 9.90
N SER A 68 1.11 -6.09 9.83
CA SER A 68 1.28 -7.51 10.19
C SER A 68 2.26 -8.22 9.24
N MET A 69 2.17 -7.95 7.93
CA MET A 69 3.07 -8.52 6.94
C MET A 69 4.52 -8.05 7.13
N ILE A 70 4.74 -6.78 7.51
CA ILE A 70 6.07 -6.26 7.85
C ILE A 70 6.64 -7.00 9.07
N ALA A 71 5.85 -7.16 10.13
CA ALA A 71 6.28 -7.84 11.35
C ALA A 71 6.66 -9.31 11.07
N ILE A 72 5.82 -10.03 10.32
CA ILE A 72 6.08 -11.41 9.89
C ILE A 72 7.35 -11.48 9.06
N GLY A 73 7.52 -10.58 8.08
CA GLY A 73 8.71 -10.53 7.23
C GLY A 73 10.00 -10.31 8.03
N GLY A 74 9.97 -9.44 9.03
CA GLY A 74 11.09 -9.20 9.94
C GLY A 74 11.47 -10.45 10.75
N ASP A 75 10.48 -11.15 11.33
CA ASP A 75 10.72 -12.39 12.07
C ASP A 75 11.29 -13.49 11.16
N LEU A 76 10.72 -13.67 9.96
CA LEU A 76 11.23 -14.62 8.97
C LEU A 76 12.67 -14.33 8.57
N GLN A 77 13.01 -13.07 8.28
CA GLN A 77 14.38 -12.69 7.92
C GLN A 77 15.37 -13.03 9.04
N LYS A 78 15.00 -12.78 10.30
CA LYS A 78 15.82 -13.13 11.47
C LYS A 78 16.07 -14.64 11.53
N ARG A 79 15.02 -15.45 11.40
CA ARG A 79 15.13 -16.93 11.43
C ARG A 79 16.00 -17.47 10.29
N MET A 80 15.82 -16.98 9.07
CA MET A 80 16.57 -17.44 7.90
C MET A 80 18.06 -17.06 7.94
N ARG A 81 18.41 -15.94 8.60
CA ARG A 81 19.80 -15.55 8.83
C ARG A 81 20.45 -16.41 9.91
N ASN A 82 19.72 -16.75 10.97
CA ASN A 82 20.22 -17.56 12.08
C ASN A 82 20.45 -19.04 11.70
N THR A 83 19.74 -19.55 10.69
CA THR A 83 19.98 -20.92 10.17
C THR A 83 21.33 -21.13 9.47
N LYS A 84 22.11 -20.08 9.21
CA LYS A 84 23.46 -20.19 8.61
C LYS A 84 24.61 -20.23 9.63
N GLY A 85 24.34 -20.21 10.94
CA GLY A 85 25.37 -20.04 11.98
C GLY A 85 25.47 -21.10 13.09
N ASP A 86 24.56 -22.08 13.14
CA ASP A 86 24.58 -23.14 14.19
C ASP A 86 25.07 -24.49 13.63
N ARG A 87 26.28 -24.50 13.04
CA ARG A 87 27.10 -25.70 12.85
C ARG A 87 28.57 -25.39 13.10
#